data_AF-A0A9P6UUL2-F1
#
_entry.id   AF-A0A9P6UUL2-F1
#
_cell.length_a   1.000
_cell.length_b   1.000
_cell.length_c   1.000
_cell.angle_alpha   90.00
_cell.angle_beta   90.00
_cell.angle_gamma   90.00
#
_symmetry.space_group_name_H-M   'P 1'
#
loop_
_entity.id
_entity.type
_entity.pdbx_description
1 polymer ?
#
loop_
_entity_poly.entity_id
_entity_poly.type
_entity_poly.pdbx_seq_one_letter_code
_entity_poly.pdbx_strand_id
1 'polypeptide(L)'
;MYILGDEYGKLIDFDQFLDAWMDNYLSRDIRIWCLWTILRREVTWAIAGPILEQLRSLVIPVSDIRRYHGSIDRFRNLEEVRFSLDEPLDYEEEYSMDLTAEFVKTTQQRKAESLAAIVMFVKDHVRLFPARLQFVTCTNGALYNFEPQECPKETLVEISQLLPTLPRPLYLDEHNWSRFIVAPLRIDLEDSLPFADEINDIAIGFSQTLERLSIQASTQTEPFPQLGRVIPVGQGWVNLPVLRKLYLDTANASLVLDRQIWVRCPGLVRLEVVDPTIRYRCQDIIPCLPGHHANLDILSLQGSSALTFDPATLDSTPKLTSLYIFTGDMDAPRVFIPPVQELERSYGMQGDLECFKDAHIWRHCN
;
A
#
# COMPACT_ATOMS: atom_id res chain seq x y z
N MET A 1 45.98 -3.74 26.91
CA MET A 1 46.89 -2.85 26.16
C MET A 1 47.05 -3.39 24.74
N TYR A 2 45.94 -3.46 23.98
CA TYR A 2 45.92 -3.94 22.58
C TYR A 2 45.46 -2.83 21.61
N ILE A 3 44.62 -1.91 22.07
CA ILE A 3 44.06 -0.78 21.30
C ILE A 3 45.11 0.32 20.98
N LEU A 4 46.32 0.22 21.57
CA LEU A 4 47.43 1.15 21.34
C LEU A 4 48.65 0.46 20.70
N GLY A 5 48.54 -0.83 20.34
CA GLY A 5 49.62 -1.58 19.70
C GLY A 5 49.62 -1.42 18.18
N ASP A 6 50.74 -1.76 17.55
CA ASP A 6 50.93 -1.71 16.09
C ASP A 6 49.90 -2.59 15.34
N GLU A 7 49.38 -3.64 15.99
CA GLU A 7 48.33 -4.50 15.46
C GLU A 7 47.02 -3.75 15.22
N TYR A 8 46.68 -2.79 16.09
CA TYR A 8 45.49 -1.96 15.92
C TYR A 8 45.64 -0.99 14.74
N GLY A 9 46.84 -0.43 14.54
CA GLY A 9 47.14 0.40 13.36
C GLY A 9 46.93 -0.37 12.06
N LYS A 10 47.43 -1.61 11.99
CA LYS A 10 47.21 -2.48 10.82
C LYS A 10 45.74 -2.82 10.59
N LEU A 11 44.95 -2.98 11.66
CA LEU A 11 43.50 -3.23 11.55
C LEU A 11 42.74 -1.98 11.08
N ILE A 12 43.17 -0.79 11.50
CA ILE A 12 42.61 0.47 10.98
C ILE A 12 42.86 0.61 9.49
N ASP A 13 44.03 0.21 8.98
CA ASP A 13 44.33 0.27 7.55
C ASP A 13 43.38 -0.61 6.70
N PHE A 14 42.75 -1.63 7.31
CA PHE A 14 41.71 -2.43 6.66
C PHE A 14 40.34 -1.74 6.63
N ASP A 15 40.10 -0.78 7.51
CA ASP A 15 38.86 -0.03 7.52
C ASP A 15 38.98 1.23 6.68
N GLN A 16 37.88 1.61 6.05
CA GLN A 16 37.79 2.84 5.28
C GLN A 16 37.25 3.97 6.15
N PHE A 17 37.55 4.05 7.46
CA PHE A 17 37.05 5.17 8.26
C PHE A 17 37.57 6.52 7.72
N LEU A 18 36.77 7.58 7.84
CA LEU A 18 37.24 8.92 7.43
C LEU A 18 38.37 9.37 8.35
N ASP A 19 39.41 10.01 7.78
CA ASP A 19 40.54 10.57 8.53
C ASP A 19 40.08 11.57 9.60
N ALA A 20 38.96 12.25 9.41
CA ALA A 20 38.39 13.14 10.43
C ALA A 20 37.94 12.41 11.70
N TRP A 21 37.58 11.12 11.59
CA TRP A 21 37.43 10.29 12.78
C TRP A 21 38.78 10.14 13.46
N MET A 22 39.87 9.90 12.69
CA MET A 22 41.29 9.72 13.11
C MET A 22 41.84 10.85 13.98
N ASP A 23 41.40 12.08 13.75
CA ASP A 23 41.90 13.25 14.48
C ASP A 23 41.19 13.52 15.82
N ASN A 24 39.93 13.05 15.99
CA ASN A 24 39.16 13.22 17.23
C ASN A 24 39.30 12.04 18.23
N TYR A 25 40.23 11.10 17.97
CA TYR A 25 40.41 9.80 18.66
C TYR A 25 40.91 9.80 20.11
N LEU A 26 40.73 10.88 20.86
CA LEU A 26 41.11 10.90 22.27
C LEU A 26 40.14 10.11 23.17
N SER A 27 38.94 9.75 22.69
CA SER A 27 38.05 8.85 23.44
C SER A 27 38.36 7.38 23.14
N ARG A 28 38.71 6.65 24.20
CA ARG A 28 38.96 5.19 24.17
C ARG A 28 37.77 4.41 23.62
N ASP A 29 36.56 4.95 23.76
CA ASP A 29 35.32 4.27 23.41
C ASP A 29 35.13 4.18 21.89
N ILE A 30 35.40 5.25 21.12
CA ILE A 30 35.31 5.23 19.64
C ILE A 30 36.21 4.15 19.04
N ARG A 31 37.44 3.98 19.56
CA ARG A 31 38.36 2.92 19.12
C ARG A 31 37.79 1.52 19.29
N ILE A 32 37.13 1.30 20.43
CA ILE A 32 36.50 0.02 20.75
C ILE A 32 35.37 -0.25 19.77
N TRP A 33 34.52 0.74 19.50
CA TRP A 33 33.42 0.62 18.52
C TRP A 33 33.94 0.25 17.14
N CYS A 34 34.92 0.99 16.61
CA CYS A 34 35.55 0.70 15.32
C CYS A 34 36.14 -0.73 15.27
N LEU A 35 36.84 -1.15 16.33
CA LEU A 35 37.40 -2.50 16.40
C LEU A 35 36.31 -3.59 16.36
N TRP A 36 35.20 -3.39 17.08
CA TRP A 36 34.07 -4.33 17.04
C TRP A 36 33.45 -4.43 15.64
N THR A 37 33.34 -3.30 14.93
CA THR A 37 32.86 -3.28 13.56
C THR A 37 33.76 -4.10 12.64
N ILE A 38 35.08 -3.85 12.66
CA ILE A 38 36.07 -4.57 11.85
C ILE A 38 36.04 -6.07 12.17
N LEU A 39 36.10 -6.43 13.46
CA LEU A 39 36.09 -7.83 13.88
C LEU A 39 34.80 -8.53 13.44
N ARG A 40 33.64 -7.88 13.56
CA ARG A 40 32.38 -8.44 13.11
C ARG A 40 32.40 -8.70 11.60
N ARG A 41 32.86 -7.74 10.79
CA ARG A 41 32.97 -7.90 9.33
C ARG A 41 33.84 -9.10 8.97
N GLU A 42 35.06 -9.14 9.51
CA GLU A 42 36.04 -10.17 9.16
C GLU A 42 35.62 -11.56 9.67
N VAL A 43 35.05 -11.65 10.88
CA VAL A 43 34.55 -12.92 11.42
C VAL A 43 33.33 -13.41 10.64
N THR A 44 32.36 -12.52 10.34
CA THR A 44 31.19 -12.89 9.53
C THR A 44 31.63 -13.39 8.15
N TRP A 45 32.56 -12.68 7.50
CA TRP A 45 33.09 -13.10 6.19
C TRP A 45 33.85 -14.42 6.26
N ALA A 46 34.75 -14.59 7.22
CA ALA A 46 35.54 -15.81 7.36
C ALA A 46 34.66 -17.06 7.59
N ILE A 47 33.53 -16.90 8.27
CA ILE A 47 32.56 -17.98 8.53
C ILE A 47 31.63 -18.20 7.33
N ALA A 48 31.05 -17.13 6.78
CA ALA A 48 30.04 -17.22 5.73
C ALA A 48 30.65 -17.49 4.34
N GLY A 49 31.82 -16.89 4.06
CA GLY A 49 32.50 -16.91 2.77
C GLY A 49 32.68 -18.31 2.16
N PRO A 50 33.08 -19.33 2.93
CA PRO A 50 33.19 -20.70 2.42
C PRO A 50 31.86 -21.39 2.08
N ILE A 51 30.72 -20.90 2.59
CA ILE A 51 29.41 -21.57 2.52
C ILE A 51 28.30 -20.69 1.93
N LEU A 52 28.61 -19.59 1.24
CA LEU A 52 27.63 -18.62 0.72
C LEU A 52 26.51 -19.30 -0.10
N GLU A 53 26.83 -20.33 -0.88
CA GLU A 53 25.87 -21.08 -1.68
C GLU A 53 24.90 -21.96 -0.89
N GLN A 54 25.09 -22.09 0.42
CA GLN A 54 24.23 -22.86 1.33
C GLN A 54 23.34 -21.96 2.19
N LEU A 55 23.68 -20.67 2.30
CA LEU A 55 22.99 -19.72 3.17
C LEU A 55 21.63 -19.31 2.59
N ARG A 56 20.59 -19.34 3.44
CA ARG A 56 19.26 -18.82 3.15
C ARG A 56 19.02 -17.43 3.74
N SER A 57 19.71 -17.10 4.82
CA SER A 57 19.63 -15.80 5.50
C SER A 57 21.03 -15.32 5.83
N LEU A 58 21.31 -14.03 5.60
CA LEU A 58 22.61 -13.43 5.83
C LEU A 58 22.49 -11.98 6.29
N VAL A 59 23.31 -11.61 7.28
CA VAL A 59 23.50 -10.22 7.68
C VAL A 59 24.73 -9.67 6.96
N ILE A 60 24.57 -8.61 6.17
CA ILE A 60 25.65 -7.98 5.41
C ILE A 60 25.97 -6.61 6.03
N PRO A 61 27.18 -6.40 6.57
CA PRO A 61 27.65 -5.07 6.95
C PRO A 61 27.72 -4.18 5.70
N VAL A 62 27.10 -3.01 5.75
CA VAL A 62 26.97 -2.13 4.57
C VAL A 62 28.32 -1.60 4.11
N SER A 63 29.20 -1.30 5.06
CA SER A 63 30.61 -1.00 4.82
C SER A 63 31.38 -2.04 4.00
N ASP A 64 31.02 -3.32 4.08
CA ASP A 64 31.69 -4.43 3.38
C ASP A 64 30.86 -4.95 2.20
N ILE A 65 29.77 -4.25 1.84
CA ILE A 65 28.82 -4.72 0.83
C ILE A 65 29.48 -5.02 -0.52
N ARG A 66 30.56 -4.31 -0.88
CA ARG A 66 31.32 -4.53 -2.12
C ARG A 66 31.93 -5.93 -2.16
N ARG A 67 32.41 -6.46 -1.03
CA ARG A 67 32.97 -7.82 -0.92
C ARG A 67 31.90 -8.88 -1.18
N TYR A 68 30.71 -8.70 -0.60
CA TYR A 68 29.56 -9.57 -0.81
C TYR A 68 29.04 -9.47 -2.25
N HIS A 69 28.90 -8.25 -2.79
CA HIS A 69 28.50 -8.02 -4.17
C HIS A 69 29.46 -8.69 -5.18
N GLY A 70 30.77 -8.65 -4.92
CA GLY A 70 31.76 -9.35 -5.75
C GLY A 70 31.62 -10.88 -5.77
N SER A 71 30.85 -11.48 -4.84
CA SER A 71 30.54 -12.92 -4.77
C SER A 71 29.05 -13.20 -5.01
N ILE A 72 28.33 -12.29 -5.69
CA ILE A 72 26.88 -12.35 -5.77
C ILE A 72 26.34 -13.62 -6.45
N ASP A 73 27.10 -14.16 -7.41
CA ASP A 73 26.82 -15.40 -8.13
C ASP A 73 26.76 -16.64 -7.21
N ARG A 74 27.32 -16.56 -6.01
CA ARG A 74 27.29 -17.64 -5.03
C ARG A 74 26.00 -17.65 -4.20
N PHE A 75 25.23 -16.58 -4.16
CA PHE A 75 24.03 -16.45 -3.31
C PHE A 75 22.75 -17.08 -3.87
N ARG A 76 22.85 -18.19 -4.60
CA ARG A 76 21.71 -18.83 -5.28
C ARG A 76 20.55 -19.27 -4.36
N ASN A 77 20.86 -19.54 -3.09
CA ASN A 77 19.91 -20.03 -2.08
C ASN A 77 19.48 -18.93 -1.10
N LEU A 78 19.97 -17.70 -1.28
CA LEU A 78 19.70 -16.60 -0.38
C LEU A 78 18.25 -16.11 -0.55
N GLU A 79 17.50 -16.18 0.54
CA GLU A 79 16.09 -15.81 0.63
C GLU A 79 15.87 -14.56 1.49
N GLU A 80 16.74 -14.32 2.46
CA GLU A 80 16.71 -13.16 3.35
C GLU A 80 18.07 -12.48 3.41
N VAL A 81 18.07 -11.15 3.31
CA VAL A 81 19.23 -10.31 3.59
C VAL A 81 18.86 -9.24 4.58
N ARG A 82 19.70 -9.09 5.61
CA ARG A 82 19.64 -7.99 6.55
C ARG A 82 20.88 -7.13 6.40
N PHE A 83 20.71 -5.90 5.92
CA PHE A 83 21.79 -4.94 5.84
C PHE A 83 22.01 -4.30 7.20
N SER A 84 23.20 -4.48 7.76
CA SER A 84 23.61 -3.85 9.01
C SER A 84 24.23 -2.50 8.69
N LEU A 85 23.55 -1.41 9.05
CA LEU A 85 24.06 -0.03 8.94
C LEU A 85 25.12 0.17 10.02
N ASP A 86 26.33 -0.31 9.72
CA ASP A 86 27.48 -0.38 10.62
C ASP A 86 28.50 0.74 10.36
N GLU A 87 28.13 1.72 9.55
CA GLU A 87 28.81 3.01 9.42
C GLU A 87 27.95 4.10 10.08
N PRO A 88 28.57 5.12 10.69
CA PRO A 88 27.85 6.27 11.21
C PRO A 88 27.52 7.20 10.04
N LEU A 89 26.32 7.04 9.48
CA LEU A 89 25.85 7.74 8.28
C LEU A 89 25.00 8.98 8.60
N ASP A 90 24.32 8.97 9.74
CA ASP A 90 23.52 10.06 10.28
C ASP A 90 24.18 10.66 11.52
N TYR A 91 24.23 11.99 11.58
CA TYR A 91 24.67 12.76 12.74
C TYR A 91 23.58 13.76 13.11
N GLU A 92 23.23 13.85 14.38
CA GLU A 92 22.32 14.90 14.85
C GLU A 92 23.02 16.27 14.83
N GLU A 93 22.25 17.35 14.57
CA GLU A 93 22.77 18.72 14.59
C GLU A 93 23.43 19.07 15.93
N GLU A 94 23.09 18.38 17.02
CA GLU A 94 23.64 18.61 18.36
C GLU A 94 25.14 18.23 18.46
N TYR A 95 25.64 17.31 17.63
CA TYR A 95 27.07 16.99 17.52
C TYR A 95 27.80 17.81 16.43
N SER A 96 27.08 18.69 15.71
CA SER A 96 27.62 19.44 14.58
C SER A 96 28.56 20.60 14.95
N MET A 97 28.67 20.96 16.25
CA MET A 97 29.39 22.17 16.65
C MET A 97 30.89 22.17 16.28
N ASP A 98 31.49 21.00 16.03
CA ASP A 98 32.90 20.86 15.65
C ASP A 98 33.13 20.11 14.32
N LEU A 99 32.08 19.75 13.57
CA LEU A 99 32.24 19.04 12.29
C LEU A 99 32.50 20.02 11.15
N THR A 100 33.58 19.79 10.39
CA THR A 100 33.86 20.60 9.20
C THR A 100 32.80 20.34 8.11
N ALA A 101 32.50 21.36 7.30
CA ALA A 101 31.58 21.20 6.17
C ALA A 101 32.05 20.10 5.19
N GLU A 102 33.37 19.93 5.06
CA GLU A 102 33.98 18.86 4.25
C GLU A 102 33.68 17.47 4.82
N PHE A 103 33.73 17.30 6.15
CA PHE A 103 33.37 16.05 6.80
C PHE A 103 31.91 15.69 6.56
N VAL A 104 30.99 16.63 6.82
CA VAL A 104 29.54 16.42 6.62
C VAL A 104 29.26 16.01 5.18
N LYS A 105 29.83 16.73 4.21
CA LYS A 105 29.69 16.42 2.78
C LYS A 105 30.21 15.02 2.45
N THR A 106 31.37 14.65 2.99
CA THR A 106 31.99 13.35 2.72
C THR A 106 31.17 12.20 3.31
N THR A 107 30.65 12.35 4.53
CA THR A 107 29.78 11.32 5.12
C THR A 107 28.46 11.20 4.38
N GLN A 108 27.82 12.32 4.00
CA GLN A 108 26.60 12.28 3.19
C GLN A 108 26.82 11.59 1.85
N GLN A 109 27.97 11.84 1.20
CA GLN A 109 28.34 11.15 -0.04
C GLN A 109 28.50 9.65 0.20
N ARG A 110 29.22 9.23 1.25
CA ARG A 110 29.37 7.82 1.60
C ARG A 110 28.04 7.14 1.92
N LYS A 111 27.15 7.81 2.66
CA LYS A 111 25.78 7.33 2.91
C LYS A 111 25.08 7.06 1.59
N ALA A 112 25.09 8.01 0.66
CA ALA A 112 24.47 7.83 -0.65
C ALA A 112 25.09 6.66 -1.45
N GLU A 113 26.42 6.53 -1.46
CA GLU A 113 27.12 5.43 -2.12
C GLU A 113 26.78 4.06 -1.51
N SER A 114 26.75 3.98 -0.18
CA SER A 114 26.41 2.78 0.59
C SER A 114 24.96 2.35 0.35
N LEU A 115 24.00 3.29 0.37
CA LEU A 115 22.59 3.01 0.07
C LEU A 115 22.40 2.58 -1.40
N ALA A 116 23.10 3.23 -2.34
CA ALA A 116 23.08 2.83 -3.75
C ALA A 116 23.64 1.42 -3.94
N ALA A 117 24.70 1.04 -3.21
CA ALA A 117 25.26 -0.30 -3.26
C ALA A 117 24.30 -1.36 -2.72
N ILE A 118 23.49 -1.05 -1.69
CA ILE A 118 22.43 -1.93 -1.20
C ILE A 118 21.41 -2.22 -2.29
N VAL A 119 20.87 -1.17 -2.92
CA VAL A 119 19.90 -1.31 -4.01
C VAL A 119 20.49 -2.13 -5.16
N MET A 120 21.76 -1.86 -5.52
CA MET A 120 22.45 -2.55 -6.60
C MET A 120 22.65 -4.04 -6.30
N PHE A 121 22.99 -4.39 -5.05
CA PHE A 121 23.07 -5.79 -4.61
C PHE A 121 21.74 -6.50 -4.75
N VAL A 122 20.64 -5.90 -4.26
CA VAL A 122 19.30 -6.49 -4.37
C VAL A 122 18.91 -6.67 -5.84
N LYS A 123 19.12 -5.63 -6.66
CA LYS A 123 18.80 -5.64 -8.09
C LYS A 123 19.55 -6.74 -8.84
N ASP A 124 20.85 -6.88 -8.60
CA ASP A 124 21.66 -7.91 -9.26
C ASP A 124 21.32 -9.31 -8.79
N HIS A 125 21.04 -9.48 -7.48
CA HIS A 125 20.62 -10.78 -6.94
C HIS A 125 19.29 -11.23 -7.54
N VAL A 126 18.27 -10.36 -7.54
CA VAL A 126 16.96 -10.67 -8.14
C VAL A 126 17.08 -10.98 -9.63
N ARG A 127 17.97 -10.28 -10.35
CA ARG A 127 18.24 -10.55 -11.77
C ARG A 127 18.86 -11.94 -11.99
N LEU A 128 19.82 -12.34 -11.16
CA LEU A 128 20.51 -13.63 -11.27
C LEU A 128 19.67 -14.80 -10.74
N PHE A 129 18.88 -14.57 -9.71
CA PHE A 129 18.07 -15.58 -9.02
C PHE A 129 16.61 -15.10 -8.87
N PRO A 130 15.83 -15.10 -9.97
CA PRO A 130 14.45 -14.63 -9.94
C PRO A 130 13.62 -15.33 -8.87
N ALA A 131 12.85 -14.54 -8.12
CA ALA A 131 11.98 -15.01 -7.04
C ALA A 131 12.68 -15.67 -5.84
N ARG A 132 14.02 -15.67 -5.75
CA ARG A 132 14.73 -16.26 -4.60
C ARG A 132 14.79 -15.34 -3.40
N LEU A 133 15.23 -14.09 -3.58
CA LEU A 133 15.28 -13.12 -2.50
C LEU A 133 13.86 -12.67 -2.15
N GLN A 134 13.43 -12.99 -0.95
CA GLN A 134 12.08 -12.72 -0.45
C GLN A 134 12.08 -11.58 0.57
N PHE A 135 13.12 -11.48 1.41
CA PHE A 135 13.16 -10.55 2.52
C PHE A 135 14.42 -9.70 2.46
N VAL A 136 14.23 -8.38 2.51
CA VAL A 136 15.33 -7.43 2.64
C VAL A 136 14.97 -6.44 3.74
N THR A 137 15.81 -6.34 4.76
CA THR A 137 15.65 -5.39 5.86
C THR A 137 16.95 -4.63 6.06
N CYS A 138 16.85 -3.44 6.64
CA CYS A 138 18.00 -2.69 7.15
C CYS A 138 17.85 -2.56 8.65
N THR A 139 18.92 -2.83 9.40
CA THR A 139 18.94 -2.69 10.86
C THR A 139 20.10 -1.81 11.27
N ASN A 140 19.91 -1.04 12.34
CA ASN A 140 21.00 -0.38 13.03
C ASN A 140 22.06 -1.43 13.41
N GLY A 141 23.33 -1.19 13.10
CA GLY A 141 24.42 -2.10 13.36
C GLY A 141 24.67 -2.44 14.83
N ALA A 142 23.93 -1.83 15.78
CA ALA A 142 24.06 -2.00 17.24
C ALA A 142 25.43 -1.61 17.80
N LEU A 143 26.26 -0.97 16.97
CA LEU A 143 27.60 -0.50 17.30
C LEU A 143 27.61 1.00 17.63
N TYR A 144 26.58 1.73 17.22
CA TYR A 144 26.41 3.15 17.54
C TYR A 144 25.12 3.32 18.33
N ASN A 145 25.11 2.86 19.59
CA ASN A 145 23.94 2.96 20.47
C ASN A 145 23.55 4.41 20.79
N PHE A 146 24.44 5.37 20.51
CA PHE A 146 24.21 6.79 20.75
C PHE A 146 23.49 7.49 19.59
N GLU A 147 23.50 6.94 18.38
CA GLU A 147 22.82 7.51 17.21
C GLU A 147 22.19 6.40 16.36
N PRO A 148 20.86 6.18 16.48
CA PRO A 148 20.18 5.17 15.69
C PRO A 148 20.29 5.47 14.20
N GLN A 149 20.85 4.51 13.46
CA GLN A 149 20.97 4.60 12.01
C GLN A 149 19.73 3.97 11.36
N GLU A 150 19.06 4.72 10.49
CA GLU A 150 17.88 4.27 9.75
C GLU A 150 18.11 4.32 8.24
N CYS A 151 17.60 3.31 7.53
CA CYS A 151 17.59 3.34 6.07
C CYS A 151 16.47 4.27 5.61
N PRO A 152 16.75 5.25 4.73
CA PRO A 152 15.72 6.15 4.21
C PRO A 152 14.55 5.37 3.60
N LYS A 153 13.33 5.88 3.81
CA LYS A 153 12.09 5.23 3.35
C LYS A 153 12.08 5.04 1.84
N GLU A 154 12.64 6.01 1.11
CA GLU A 154 12.74 5.99 -0.36
C GLU A 154 13.58 4.80 -0.83
N THR A 155 14.70 4.53 -0.16
CA THR A 155 15.56 3.37 -0.45
C THR A 155 14.84 2.05 -0.13
N LEU A 156 14.10 1.98 0.98
CA LEU A 156 13.30 0.79 1.31
C LEU A 156 12.17 0.54 0.31
N VAL A 157 11.53 1.59 -0.20
CA VAL A 157 10.52 1.51 -1.26
C VAL A 157 11.15 0.99 -2.56
N GLU A 158 12.29 1.54 -2.97
CA GLU A 158 13.01 1.08 -4.16
C GLU A 158 13.41 -0.40 -4.05
N ILE A 159 13.97 -0.81 -2.91
CA ILE A 159 14.27 -2.23 -2.64
C ILE A 159 13.00 -3.08 -2.73
N SER A 160 11.91 -2.64 -2.12
CA SER A 160 10.66 -3.41 -2.08
C SER A 160 10.07 -3.61 -3.48
N GLN A 161 10.23 -2.64 -4.38
CA GLN A 161 9.81 -2.73 -5.78
C GLN A 161 10.63 -3.75 -6.60
N LEU A 162 11.87 -4.02 -6.19
CA LEU A 162 12.71 -5.04 -6.81
C LEU A 162 12.35 -6.46 -6.35
N LEU A 163 11.75 -6.60 -5.18
CA LEU A 163 11.41 -7.90 -4.62
C LEU A 163 10.17 -8.51 -5.30
N PRO A 164 10.03 -9.85 -5.28
CA PRO A 164 8.81 -10.50 -5.76
C PRO A 164 7.58 -9.98 -5.02
N THR A 165 6.45 -9.87 -5.71
CA THR A 165 5.16 -9.54 -5.06
C THR A 165 4.79 -10.61 -4.03
N LEU A 166 4.20 -10.21 -2.91
CA LEU A 166 3.69 -11.15 -1.91
C LEU A 166 2.48 -11.93 -2.48
N PRO A 167 2.56 -13.26 -2.62
CA PRO A 167 1.40 -14.02 -3.06
C PRO A 167 0.41 -14.13 -1.89
N ARG A 168 -0.67 -13.33 -1.93
CA ARG A 168 -1.83 -13.39 -1.00
C ARG A 168 -1.41 -13.49 0.48
N PRO A 169 -0.81 -12.42 1.05
CA PRO A 169 -0.44 -12.45 2.46
C PRO A 169 -1.70 -12.68 3.32
N LEU A 170 -1.64 -13.69 4.20
CA LEU A 170 -2.73 -13.97 5.15
C LEU A 170 -2.79 -12.91 6.28
N TYR A 171 -1.63 -12.31 6.58
CA TYR A 171 -1.47 -11.26 7.59
C TYR A 171 -0.45 -10.24 7.08
N LEU A 172 -0.63 -8.98 7.45
CA LEU A 172 0.38 -7.94 7.25
C LEU A 172 1.16 -7.73 8.54
N ASP A 173 2.48 -7.70 8.44
CA ASP A 173 3.39 -7.46 9.55
C ASP A 173 4.54 -6.53 9.14
N GLU A 174 5.44 -6.22 10.07
CA GLU A 174 6.59 -5.36 9.82
C GLU A 174 7.53 -5.88 8.72
N HIS A 175 7.51 -7.19 8.42
CA HIS A 175 8.38 -7.83 7.45
C HIS A 175 7.84 -7.75 6.02
N ASN A 176 6.52 -7.61 5.87
CA ASN A 176 5.86 -7.71 4.58
C ASN A 176 5.12 -6.42 4.18
N TRP A 177 4.94 -5.48 5.10
CA TRP A 177 4.25 -4.21 4.87
C TRP A 177 4.83 -3.42 3.68
N SER A 178 6.15 -3.23 3.64
CA SER A 178 6.80 -2.44 2.58
C SER A 178 6.63 -3.07 1.19
N ARG A 179 6.67 -4.41 1.10
CA ARG A 179 6.41 -5.15 -0.15
C ARG A 179 4.93 -5.07 -0.55
N PHE A 180 4.03 -5.05 0.42
CA PHE A 180 2.60 -4.93 0.17
C PHE A 180 2.24 -3.57 -0.42
N ILE A 181 2.75 -2.47 0.15
CA ILE A 181 2.40 -1.10 -0.29
C ILE A 181 2.92 -0.72 -1.68
N VAL A 182 4.02 -1.32 -2.14
CA VAL A 182 4.64 -0.98 -3.43
C VAL A 182 4.12 -1.80 -4.60
N ALA A 183 3.40 -2.90 -4.35
CA ALA A 183 2.80 -3.69 -5.41
C ALA A 183 1.49 -3.02 -5.90
N PRO A 184 1.22 -2.97 -7.22
CA PRO A 184 -0.11 -2.61 -7.72
C PRO A 184 -1.14 -3.57 -7.12
N LEU A 185 -2.02 -3.03 -6.28
CA LEU A 185 -2.84 -3.83 -5.38
C LEU A 185 -4.14 -4.22 -6.07
N ARG A 186 -4.38 -5.53 -6.09
CA ARG A 186 -5.70 -6.11 -6.30
C ARG A 186 -6.14 -6.65 -4.95
N ILE A 187 -7.03 -5.92 -4.29
CA ILE A 187 -7.55 -6.30 -2.99
C ILE A 187 -8.94 -6.88 -3.21
N ASP A 188 -9.05 -8.19 -2.99
CA ASP A 188 -10.30 -8.91 -2.95
C ASP A 188 -10.58 -9.23 -1.47
N LEU A 189 -11.54 -8.53 -0.86
CA LEU A 189 -12.02 -8.77 0.50
C LEU A 189 -13.21 -9.74 0.44
N GLU A 190 -12.92 -11.01 0.69
CA GLU A 190 -13.90 -12.10 0.79
C GLU A 190 -13.90 -12.62 2.24
N ASP A 191 -14.73 -12.07 3.14
CA ASP A 191 -14.97 -12.68 4.46
C ASP A 191 -16.10 -12.00 5.26
N SER A 192 -16.48 -12.62 6.39
CA SER A 192 -17.60 -12.22 7.24
C SER A 192 -17.43 -10.82 7.83
N LEU A 193 -17.98 -9.85 7.09
CA LEU A 193 -18.25 -8.47 7.48
C LEU A 193 -17.00 -7.56 7.51
N PRO A 194 -16.61 -6.94 6.38
CA PRO A 194 -15.79 -5.74 6.46
C PRO A 194 -16.53 -4.69 7.32
N PHE A 195 -15.85 -4.09 8.29
CA PHE A 195 -16.34 -2.86 8.87
C PHE A 195 -16.17 -1.77 7.80
N ALA A 196 -17.03 -0.75 7.87
CA ALA A 196 -16.97 0.33 6.89
C ALA A 196 -15.62 1.04 6.91
N ASP A 197 -14.96 1.04 8.07
CA ASP A 197 -13.69 1.72 8.29
C ASP A 197 -12.56 1.08 7.48
N GLU A 198 -12.43 -0.27 7.42
CA GLU A 198 -11.32 -0.88 6.69
C GLU A 198 -11.40 -0.65 5.18
N ILE A 199 -12.61 -0.63 4.61
CA ILE A 199 -12.80 -0.35 3.17
C ILE A 199 -12.26 1.04 2.85
N ASN A 200 -12.58 2.02 3.70
CA ASN A 200 -12.15 3.40 3.52
C ASN A 200 -10.66 3.56 3.79
N ASP A 201 -10.13 2.91 4.82
CA ASP A 201 -8.70 2.92 5.16
C ASP A 201 -7.85 2.31 4.05
N ILE A 202 -8.30 1.23 3.43
CA ILE A 202 -7.66 0.60 2.27
C ILE A 202 -7.63 1.58 1.09
N ALA A 203 -8.78 2.18 0.74
CA ALA A 203 -8.83 3.14 -0.36
C ALA A 203 -7.93 4.36 -0.11
N ILE A 204 -7.86 4.85 1.13
CA ILE A 204 -7.00 5.97 1.51
C ILE A 204 -5.52 5.58 1.44
N GLY A 205 -5.16 4.49 2.12
CA GLY A 205 -3.78 4.00 2.25
C GLY A 205 -3.16 3.58 0.91
N PHE A 206 -3.98 3.08 -0.02
CA PHE A 206 -3.55 2.61 -1.34
C PHE A 206 -4.00 3.50 -2.49
N SER A 207 -4.30 4.77 -2.21
CA SER A 207 -4.92 5.65 -3.19
C SER A 207 -4.19 5.75 -4.54
N GLN A 208 -2.86 5.65 -4.54
CA GLN A 208 -2.02 5.75 -5.74
C GLN A 208 -1.72 4.41 -6.42
N THR A 209 -2.02 3.27 -5.78
CA THR A 209 -1.60 1.94 -6.25
C THR A 209 -2.76 0.94 -6.35
N LEU A 210 -3.94 1.27 -5.83
CA LEU A 210 -5.11 0.40 -5.83
C LEU A 210 -5.75 0.32 -7.22
N GLU A 211 -5.52 -0.78 -7.94
CA GLU A 211 -6.08 -1.00 -9.28
C GLU A 211 -7.47 -1.66 -9.24
N ARG A 212 -7.70 -2.52 -8.25
CA ARG A 212 -8.95 -3.24 -8.05
C ARG A 212 -9.31 -3.29 -6.57
N LEU A 213 -10.54 -2.90 -6.27
CA LEU A 213 -11.18 -3.10 -4.97
C LEU A 213 -12.43 -3.95 -5.17
N SER A 214 -12.45 -5.14 -4.58
CA SER A 214 -13.57 -6.06 -4.61
C SER A 214 -14.00 -6.39 -3.19
N ILE A 215 -15.27 -6.15 -2.87
CA ILE A 215 -15.84 -6.40 -1.56
C ILE A 215 -17.06 -7.29 -1.75
N GLN A 216 -17.05 -8.45 -1.10
CA GLN A 216 -18.18 -9.36 -1.04
C GLN A 216 -18.55 -9.58 0.42
N ALA A 217 -19.63 -8.94 0.87
CA ALA A 217 -20.18 -9.12 2.20
C ALA A 217 -21.36 -10.09 2.13
N SER A 218 -21.11 -11.37 2.40
CA SER A 218 -22.14 -12.39 2.57
C SER A 218 -22.13 -12.90 4.02
N THR A 219 -23.19 -12.66 4.78
CA THR A 219 -23.38 -13.36 6.06
C THR A 219 -24.07 -14.68 5.77
N GLN A 220 -23.31 -15.74 5.53
CA GLN A 220 -23.91 -17.08 5.40
C GLN A 220 -24.52 -17.60 6.71
N THR A 221 -24.34 -16.90 7.84
CA THR A 221 -24.61 -17.44 9.18
C THR A 221 -25.86 -16.91 9.88
N GLU A 222 -26.49 -15.83 9.41
CA GLU A 222 -27.70 -15.30 10.05
C GLU A 222 -28.95 -15.66 9.21
N PRO A 223 -29.87 -16.48 9.72
CA PRO A 223 -31.03 -16.98 8.97
C PRO A 223 -32.07 -15.90 8.60
N PHE A 224 -31.87 -14.66 9.04
CA PHE A 224 -32.73 -13.53 8.70
C PHE A 224 -31.89 -12.31 8.30
N PRO A 225 -32.21 -11.63 7.19
CA PRO A 225 -31.55 -10.38 6.83
C PRO A 225 -31.79 -9.36 7.94
N GLN A 226 -30.73 -8.94 8.63
CA GLN A 226 -30.78 -7.81 9.53
C GLN A 226 -30.94 -6.53 8.68
N LEU A 227 -32.19 -6.24 8.32
CA LEU A 227 -32.66 -5.12 7.46
C LEU A 227 -32.32 -3.70 7.95
N GLY A 228 -31.34 -3.53 8.84
CA GLY A 228 -30.89 -2.25 9.37
C GLY A 228 -29.40 -1.98 9.24
N ARG A 229 -28.60 -2.91 8.72
CA ARG A 229 -27.15 -2.66 8.56
C ARG A 229 -26.90 -1.76 7.36
N VAL A 230 -26.19 -0.68 7.62
CA VAL A 230 -25.74 0.29 6.61
C VAL A 230 -24.22 0.33 6.59
N ILE A 231 -23.61 0.27 5.42
CA ILE A 231 -22.16 0.33 5.23
C ILE A 231 -21.82 1.61 4.46
N PRO A 232 -21.26 2.65 5.11
CA PRO A 232 -20.78 3.82 4.41
C PRO A 232 -19.51 3.50 3.61
N VAL A 233 -19.49 3.84 2.33
CA VAL A 233 -18.35 3.61 1.42
C VAL A 233 -18.00 4.91 0.70
N GLY A 234 -16.71 5.23 0.63
CA GLY A 234 -16.24 6.42 -0.08
C GLY A 234 -15.87 7.59 0.85
N GLN A 235 -16.18 7.49 2.15
CA GLN A 235 -15.89 8.55 3.11
C GLN A 235 -14.38 8.70 3.26
N GLY A 236 -13.88 9.94 3.11
CA GLY A 236 -12.45 10.24 3.22
C GLY A 236 -11.58 9.73 2.07
N TRP A 237 -12.14 9.00 1.09
CA TRP A 237 -11.39 8.59 -0.10
C TRP A 237 -10.73 9.82 -0.74
N VAL A 238 -9.47 9.69 -1.14
CA VAL A 238 -8.82 10.70 -1.98
C VAL A 238 -8.92 10.27 -3.44
N ASN A 239 -8.28 11.00 -4.36
CA ASN A 239 -8.26 10.58 -5.75
C ASN A 239 -7.59 9.22 -5.89
N LEU A 240 -8.29 8.30 -6.55
CA LEU A 240 -7.89 6.93 -6.89
C LEU A 240 -7.63 6.85 -8.40
N PRO A 241 -6.57 7.50 -8.92
CA PRO A 241 -6.35 7.66 -10.36
C PRO A 241 -6.12 6.35 -11.10
N VAL A 242 -5.64 5.31 -10.39
CA VAL A 242 -5.31 4.00 -10.95
C VAL A 242 -6.39 2.94 -10.70
N LEU A 243 -7.48 3.27 -9.98
CA LEU A 243 -8.56 2.31 -9.72
C LEU A 243 -9.35 2.05 -11.00
N ARG A 244 -9.22 0.83 -11.53
CA ARG A 244 -9.86 0.40 -12.78
C ARG A 244 -11.12 -0.41 -12.54
N LYS A 245 -11.20 -1.10 -11.40
CA LYS A 245 -12.31 -2.01 -11.08
C LYS A 245 -12.78 -1.79 -9.65
N LEU A 246 -14.04 -1.43 -9.49
CA LEU A 246 -14.71 -1.36 -8.19
C LEU A 246 -15.90 -2.33 -8.20
N TYR A 247 -15.85 -3.31 -7.31
CA TYR A 247 -16.90 -4.29 -7.10
C TYR A 247 -17.33 -4.24 -5.64
N LEU A 248 -18.58 -3.87 -5.39
CA LEU A 248 -19.18 -3.85 -4.06
C LEU A 248 -20.44 -4.70 -4.12
N ASP A 249 -20.47 -5.80 -3.38
CA ASP A 249 -21.62 -6.71 -3.35
C ASP A 249 -21.94 -7.06 -1.92
N THR A 250 -23.11 -6.63 -1.46
CA THR A 250 -23.59 -6.86 -0.12
C THR A 250 -24.90 -7.63 -0.20
N ALA A 251 -24.93 -8.85 0.33
CA ALA A 251 -26.13 -9.69 0.25
C ALA A 251 -27.21 -9.28 1.25
N ASN A 252 -26.83 -8.61 2.35
CA ASN A 252 -27.69 -8.39 3.52
C ASN A 252 -27.54 -7.00 4.18
N ALA A 253 -26.82 -6.08 3.55
CA ALA A 253 -26.60 -4.74 4.08
C ALA A 253 -26.81 -3.69 2.98
N SER A 254 -27.37 -2.54 3.34
CA SER A 254 -27.50 -1.41 2.42
C SER A 254 -26.17 -0.66 2.33
N LEU A 255 -25.78 -0.26 1.13
CA LEU A 255 -24.64 0.62 0.91
C LEU A 255 -25.08 2.08 1.04
N VAL A 256 -24.26 2.91 1.67
CA VAL A 256 -24.39 4.38 1.60
C VAL A 256 -23.11 4.92 0.99
N LEU A 257 -23.23 5.40 -0.25
CA LEU A 257 -22.09 5.88 -1.02
C LEU A 257 -21.84 7.36 -0.73
N ASP A 258 -20.58 7.73 -0.50
CA ASP A 258 -20.16 9.12 -0.41
C ASP A 258 -20.48 9.85 -1.72
N ARG A 259 -20.92 11.10 -1.61
CA ARG A 259 -21.35 11.87 -2.79
C ARG A 259 -20.23 12.06 -3.82
N GLN A 260 -18.96 12.03 -3.41
CA GLN A 260 -17.82 12.25 -4.29
C GLN A 260 -17.18 10.95 -4.80
N ILE A 261 -17.74 9.77 -4.47
CA ILE A 261 -17.10 8.48 -4.78
C ILE A 261 -16.81 8.32 -6.28
N TRP A 262 -17.70 8.77 -7.16
CA TRP A 262 -17.50 8.71 -8.62
C TRP A 262 -16.43 9.70 -9.10
N VAL A 263 -16.45 10.93 -8.58
CA VAL A 263 -15.45 11.97 -8.91
C VAL A 263 -14.04 11.52 -8.55
N ARG A 264 -13.89 10.76 -7.45
CA ARG A 264 -12.61 10.30 -6.93
C ARG A 264 -12.02 9.11 -7.69
N CYS A 265 -12.79 8.46 -8.57
CA CYS A 265 -12.35 7.27 -9.30
C CYS A 265 -12.33 7.48 -10.83
N PRO A 266 -11.56 8.46 -11.36
CA PRO A 266 -11.62 8.83 -12.78
C PRO A 266 -11.12 7.71 -13.73
N GLY A 267 -10.32 6.77 -13.23
CA GLY A 267 -9.73 5.67 -13.99
C GLY A 267 -10.62 4.44 -14.20
N LEU A 268 -11.87 4.46 -13.72
CA LEU A 268 -12.75 3.27 -13.74
C LEU A 268 -13.02 2.76 -15.16
N VAL A 269 -12.90 1.43 -15.29
CA VAL A 269 -13.25 0.65 -16.49
C VAL A 269 -14.48 -0.22 -16.21
N ARG A 270 -14.61 -0.74 -14.99
CA ARG A 270 -15.75 -1.55 -14.57
C ARG A 270 -16.20 -1.13 -13.18
N LEU A 271 -17.49 -0.83 -13.05
CA LEU A 271 -18.13 -0.46 -11.79
C LEU A 271 -19.34 -1.36 -11.58
N GLU A 272 -19.33 -2.12 -10.48
CA GLU A 272 -20.44 -2.96 -10.07
C GLU A 272 -20.73 -2.71 -8.60
N VAL A 273 -21.92 -2.22 -8.30
CA VAL A 273 -22.37 -1.96 -6.94
C VAL A 273 -23.73 -2.59 -6.76
N VAL A 274 -23.80 -3.56 -5.86
CA VAL A 274 -24.96 -4.40 -5.62
C VAL A 274 -25.23 -4.43 -4.12
N ASP A 275 -26.47 -4.09 -3.77
CA ASP A 275 -26.98 -4.20 -2.41
C ASP A 275 -28.49 -4.54 -2.44
N PRO A 276 -29.07 -5.07 -1.35
CA PRO A 276 -30.42 -5.62 -1.35
C PRO A 276 -31.49 -4.54 -1.07
N THR A 277 -31.17 -3.25 -1.23
CA THR A 277 -32.11 -2.16 -0.93
C THR A 277 -33.26 -2.15 -1.94
N ILE A 278 -34.39 -2.73 -1.53
CA ILE A 278 -35.65 -2.75 -2.30
C ILE A 278 -36.68 -1.72 -1.81
N ARG A 279 -36.47 -1.13 -0.64
CA ARG A 279 -37.35 -0.13 -0.03
C ARG A 279 -36.53 1.09 0.33
N TYR A 280 -37.04 2.26 0.00
CA TYR A 280 -36.37 3.53 0.23
C TYR A 280 -37.39 4.62 0.52
N ARG A 281 -36.91 5.73 1.08
CA ARG A 281 -37.62 7.00 1.10
C ARG A 281 -36.83 7.93 0.17
N CYS A 282 -37.50 8.65 -0.72
CA CYS A 282 -36.84 9.60 -1.62
C CYS A 282 -36.07 10.68 -0.86
N GLN A 283 -36.48 11.04 0.36
CA GLN A 283 -35.72 11.97 1.21
C GLN A 283 -34.35 11.43 1.66
N ASP A 284 -34.17 10.11 1.67
CA ASP A 284 -32.92 9.45 2.07
C ASP A 284 -32.01 9.21 0.84
N ILE A 285 -32.54 9.42 -0.38
CA ILE A 285 -31.76 9.37 -1.62
C ILE A 285 -30.98 10.67 -1.75
N ILE A 286 -29.68 10.60 -1.51
CA ILE A 286 -28.76 11.70 -1.73
C ILE A 286 -27.99 11.41 -3.03
N PRO A 287 -28.23 12.15 -4.12
CA PRO A 287 -27.51 11.93 -5.36
C PRO A 287 -26.00 12.15 -5.16
N CYS A 288 -25.23 11.21 -5.71
CA CYS A 288 -23.81 11.36 -5.91
C CYS A 288 -23.55 12.49 -6.91
N LEU A 289 -22.34 13.03 -6.91
CA LEU A 289 -21.89 13.99 -7.91
C LEU A 289 -21.51 13.25 -9.20
N PRO A 290 -21.73 13.86 -10.37
CA PRO A 290 -21.40 13.25 -11.64
C PRO A 290 -19.89 13.03 -11.76
N GLY A 291 -19.50 11.80 -12.09
CA GLY A 291 -18.11 11.43 -12.35
C GLY A 291 -17.72 11.68 -13.81
N HIS A 292 -16.41 11.77 -14.08
CA HIS A 292 -15.87 11.79 -15.44
C HIS A 292 -15.13 10.48 -15.71
N HIS A 293 -15.75 9.55 -16.46
CA HIS A 293 -15.22 8.20 -16.66
C HIS A 293 -15.07 7.83 -18.14
N ALA A 294 -14.10 8.46 -18.80
CA ALA A 294 -13.83 8.27 -20.24
C ALA A 294 -13.50 6.81 -20.66
N ASN A 295 -13.19 5.94 -19.70
CA ASN A 295 -12.81 4.54 -19.93
C ASN A 295 -13.82 3.52 -19.40
N LEU A 296 -14.95 3.95 -18.85
CA LEU A 296 -15.95 3.04 -18.29
C LEU A 296 -16.58 2.21 -19.41
N ASP A 297 -16.51 0.89 -19.28
CA ASP A 297 -17.01 -0.11 -20.23
C ASP A 297 -18.26 -0.81 -19.69
N ILE A 298 -18.26 -1.15 -18.40
CA ILE A 298 -19.37 -1.83 -17.74
C ILE A 298 -19.79 -1.03 -16.51
N LEU A 299 -21.09 -0.72 -16.44
CA LEU A 299 -21.75 -0.11 -15.29
C LEU A 299 -22.92 -0.99 -14.85
N SER A 300 -22.86 -1.52 -13.63
CA SER A 300 -23.94 -2.28 -13.01
C SER A 300 -24.26 -1.73 -11.63
N LEU A 301 -25.45 -1.18 -11.46
CA LEU A 301 -25.91 -0.60 -10.20
C LEU A 301 -27.23 -1.27 -9.80
N GLN A 302 -27.26 -1.77 -8.58
CA GLN A 302 -28.44 -2.35 -7.95
C GLN A 302 -28.67 -1.73 -6.59
N GLY A 303 -29.94 -1.60 -6.20
CA GLY A 303 -30.31 -1.21 -4.85
C GLY A 303 -30.12 0.28 -4.60
N SER A 304 -29.43 0.65 -3.51
CA SER A 304 -29.23 2.05 -3.13
C SER A 304 -28.33 2.78 -4.12
N SER A 305 -27.35 2.08 -4.68
CA SER A 305 -26.42 2.66 -5.67
C SER A 305 -27.10 3.09 -6.97
N ALA A 306 -28.14 2.36 -7.40
CA ALA A 306 -28.97 2.71 -8.54
C ALA A 306 -29.80 3.98 -8.28
N LEU A 307 -30.25 4.17 -7.04
CA LEU A 307 -31.08 5.30 -6.62
C LEU A 307 -30.27 6.59 -6.48
N THR A 308 -29.02 6.51 -6.03
CA THR A 308 -28.15 7.69 -5.80
C THR A 308 -27.28 8.04 -7.00
N PHE A 309 -27.32 7.27 -8.08
CA PHE A 309 -26.54 7.52 -9.30
C PHE A 309 -27.00 8.79 -10.02
N ASP A 310 -26.05 9.66 -10.37
CA ASP A 310 -26.31 10.84 -11.19
C ASP A 310 -26.17 10.49 -12.68
N PRO A 311 -27.25 10.59 -13.47
CA PRO A 311 -27.24 10.21 -14.89
C PRO A 311 -26.31 11.09 -15.75
N ALA A 312 -25.95 12.30 -15.34
CA ALA A 312 -25.00 13.15 -16.07
C ALA A 312 -23.60 12.53 -16.15
N THR A 313 -23.30 11.53 -15.29
CA THR A 313 -22.09 10.71 -15.41
C THR A 313 -22.00 10.03 -16.79
N LEU A 314 -23.13 9.63 -17.37
CA LEU A 314 -23.21 8.92 -18.66
C LEU A 314 -22.74 9.78 -19.85
N ASP A 315 -22.83 11.10 -19.75
CA ASP A 315 -22.34 12.03 -20.79
C ASP A 315 -20.81 11.94 -20.97
N SER A 316 -20.12 11.44 -19.95
CA SER A 316 -18.65 11.29 -19.92
C SER A 316 -18.15 9.88 -20.20
N THR A 317 -19.03 8.92 -20.54
CA THR A 317 -18.69 7.50 -20.68
C THR A 317 -18.81 7.00 -22.13
N PRO A 318 -18.01 7.50 -23.09
CA PRO A 318 -18.15 7.16 -24.51
C PRO A 318 -17.80 5.71 -24.85
N LYS A 319 -17.20 4.96 -23.91
CA LYS A 319 -16.81 3.55 -24.08
C LYS A 319 -17.78 2.57 -23.42
N LEU A 320 -18.87 3.05 -22.82
CA LEU A 320 -19.81 2.20 -22.09
C LEU A 320 -20.53 1.26 -23.06
N THR A 321 -20.30 -0.04 -22.92
CA THR A 321 -20.93 -1.08 -23.75
C THR A 321 -22.04 -1.82 -23.02
N SER A 322 -22.01 -1.83 -21.68
CA SER A 322 -22.98 -2.52 -20.83
C SER A 322 -23.49 -1.60 -19.72
N LEU A 323 -24.81 -1.41 -19.66
CA LEU A 323 -25.48 -0.62 -18.62
C LEU A 323 -26.60 -1.44 -17.97
N TYR A 324 -26.49 -1.63 -16.65
CA TYR A 324 -27.52 -2.24 -15.83
C TYR A 324 -27.81 -1.32 -14.65
N ILE A 325 -29.04 -0.82 -14.55
CA ILE A 325 -29.51 -0.02 -13.42
C ILE A 325 -30.86 -0.57 -13.00
N PHE A 326 -30.96 -1.05 -11.76
CA PHE A 326 -32.20 -1.64 -11.28
C PHE A 326 -32.39 -1.48 -9.77
N THR A 327 -33.63 -1.25 -9.37
CA THR A 327 -34.01 -1.07 -7.96
C THR A 327 -34.95 -2.20 -7.60
N GLY A 328 -34.39 -3.37 -7.26
CA GLY A 328 -35.18 -4.56 -7.01
C GLY A 328 -34.35 -5.84 -7.03
N ASP A 329 -34.99 -6.92 -6.61
CA ASP A 329 -34.50 -8.27 -6.88
C ASP A 329 -35.06 -8.70 -8.24
N MET A 330 -34.19 -9.17 -9.14
CA MET A 330 -34.56 -9.62 -10.49
C MET A 330 -35.62 -10.73 -10.46
N ASP A 331 -35.67 -11.49 -9.36
CA ASP A 331 -36.62 -12.59 -9.18
C ASP A 331 -37.89 -12.18 -8.41
N ALA A 332 -37.96 -10.94 -7.89
CA ALA A 332 -39.10 -10.47 -7.10
C ALA A 332 -40.17 -9.78 -7.98
N PRO A 333 -41.45 -10.22 -7.93
CA PRO A 333 -42.53 -9.66 -8.76
C PRO A 333 -43.05 -8.29 -8.27
N ARG A 334 -42.37 -7.63 -7.33
CA ARG A 334 -42.85 -6.40 -6.68
C ARG A 334 -41.82 -5.30 -6.78
N VAL A 335 -42.17 -4.23 -7.51
CA VAL A 335 -41.42 -2.99 -7.56
C VAL A 335 -41.99 -2.04 -6.50
N PHE A 336 -41.12 -1.44 -5.69
CA PHE A 336 -41.52 -0.39 -4.77
C PHE A 336 -41.65 0.93 -5.55
N ILE A 337 -42.87 1.50 -5.55
CA ILE A 337 -43.14 2.84 -6.08
C ILE A 337 -43.34 3.77 -4.87
N PRO A 338 -42.55 4.84 -4.72
CA PRO A 338 -42.75 5.80 -3.65
C PRO A 338 -44.14 6.46 -3.73
N PRO A 339 -44.71 6.91 -2.60
CA PRO A 339 -45.94 7.71 -2.63
C PRO A 339 -45.82 8.90 -3.58
N VAL A 340 -46.89 9.21 -4.32
CA VAL A 340 -46.90 10.30 -5.33
C VAL A 340 -46.47 11.64 -4.71
N GLN A 341 -46.88 11.93 -3.48
CA GLN A 341 -46.52 13.16 -2.78
C GLN A 341 -45.02 13.29 -2.55
N GLU A 342 -44.33 12.15 -2.41
CA GLU A 342 -42.89 12.10 -2.24
C GLU A 342 -42.17 12.33 -3.58
N LEU A 343 -42.68 11.75 -4.67
CA LEU A 343 -42.18 12.02 -6.02
C LEU A 343 -42.36 13.49 -6.41
N GLU A 344 -43.53 14.07 -6.15
CA GLU A 344 -43.81 15.49 -6.38
C GLU A 344 -42.84 16.40 -5.62
N ARG A 345 -42.55 16.07 -4.36
CA ARG A 345 -41.62 16.83 -3.51
C ARG A 345 -40.18 16.72 -3.99
N SER A 346 -39.73 15.52 -4.37
CA SER A 346 -38.34 15.27 -4.74
C SER A 346 -37.98 15.73 -6.15
N TYR A 347 -38.91 15.64 -7.10
CA TYR A 347 -38.64 15.93 -8.52
C TYR A 347 -39.32 17.21 -9.04
N GLY A 348 -39.99 17.97 -8.17
CA GLY A 348 -40.60 19.25 -8.55
C GLY A 348 -41.72 19.11 -9.58
N MET A 349 -42.41 17.96 -9.64
CA MET A 349 -43.49 17.67 -10.60
C MET A 349 -44.80 18.44 -10.35
N GLN A 350 -44.75 19.58 -9.64
CA GLN A 350 -45.90 20.44 -9.39
C GLN A 350 -46.29 21.20 -10.68
N GLY A 351 -46.90 20.52 -11.65
CA GLY A 351 -47.44 21.15 -12.86
C GLY A 351 -47.83 20.21 -13.99
N ASP A 352 -47.09 19.11 -14.21
CA ASP A 352 -47.22 18.30 -15.44
C ASP A 352 -48.02 16.99 -15.29
N LEU A 353 -48.59 16.73 -14.11
CA LEU A 353 -49.33 15.49 -13.83
C LEU A 353 -50.70 15.41 -14.53
N GLU A 354 -51.17 16.46 -15.20
CA GLU A 354 -52.38 16.34 -16.05
C GLU A 354 -52.16 15.37 -17.22
N CYS A 355 -50.93 15.21 -17.70
CA CYS A 355 -50.62 14.27 -18.78
C CYS A 355 -50.64 12.78 -18.34
N PHE A 356 -50.62 12.51 -17.03
CA PHE A 356 -50.60 11.15 -16.48
C PHE A 356 -51.96 10.67 -15.95
N LYS A 357 -52.96 11.56 -15.84
CA LYS A 357 -54.30 11.21 -15.33
C LYS A 357 -55.08 10.28 -16.27
N ASP A 358 -54.75 10.24 -17.56
CA ASP A 358 -55.40 9.35 -18.55
C ASP A 358 -54.78 7.95 -18.63
N ALA A 359 -53.68 7.68 -17.92
CA ALA A 359 -53.11 6.34 -17.84
C ALA A 359 -53.86 5.48 -16.80
N HIS A 360 -54.99 4.89 -17.21
CA HIS A 360 -55.78 3.90 -16.46
C HIS A 360 -55.01 2.64 -15.95
N ILE A 361 -53.69 2.58 -16.13
CA ILE A 361 -52.84 1.41 -15.90
C ILE A 361 -52.43 1.26 -14.41
N TRP A 362 -52.48 2.32 -13.60
CA TRP A 362 -51.96 2.27 -12.23
C TRP A 362 -52.93 1.78 -11.14
N ARG A 363 -54.19 1.43 -11.47
CA ARG A 363 -55.20 1.04 -10.45
C ARG A 363 -55.12 -0.41 -9.95
N HIS A 364 -54.18 -1.23 -10.41
CA HIS A 364 -54.08 -2.64 -10.01
C HIS A 364 -52.80 -3.06 -9.28
N CYS A 365 -52.02 -2.10 -8.79
CA CYS A 365 -50.84 -2.40 -7.97
C CYS A 365 -50.95 -1.72 -6.59
N ASN A 366 -51.82 -2.25 -5.73
CA ASN A 366 -51.74 -2.09 -4.27
C ASN A 366 -52.17 -3.41 -3.62
#